data_AF-A0AAU6XGX3-F1
#
_entry.id   AF-A0AAU6XGX3-F1
#
_cell.length_a   1.000
_cell.length_b   1.000
_cell.length_c   1.000
_cell.angle_alpha   90.00
_cell.angle_beta   90.00
_cell.angle_gamma   90.00
#
_symmetry.space_group_name_H-M   'P 1'
#
loop_
_entity.id
_entity.type
_entity.pdbx_description
1 polymer ?
#
loop_
_entity_poly.entity_id
_entity_poly.type
_entity_poly.pdbx_seq_one_letter_code
_entity_poly.pdbx_strand_id
1 'polypeptide(L)'
;MTVALMWEARALPGRGAELLAWARAQPLAGSPARRETLRAPQDRVLVITWWDAPYDAELPELPEPDEGLVARAVHRWRFESADGDEGRPAEGDESRSAEGDGDQSARGEADRSVE
;
A
#
# COMPACT_ATOMS: atom_id res chain seq x y z
N MET A 1 11.02 13.10 -1.74
CA MET A 1 11.32 12.09 -2.79
C MET A 1 11.04 10.75 -2.17
N THR A 2 10.43 9.83 -2.90
CA THR A 2 10.11 8.51 -2.33
C THR A 2 11.05 7.47 -2.88
N VAL A 3 11.74 6.76 -1.98
CA VAL A 3 12.67 5.69 -2.32
C VAL A 3 12.05 4.36 -1.94
N ALA A 4 12.01 3.44 -2.89
CA ALA A 4 11.64 2.06 -2.66
C ALA A 4 12.89 1.20 -2.46
N LEU A 5 13.00 0.54 -1.30
CA LEU A 5 13.99 -0.50 -1.04
C LEU A 5 13.36 -1.87 -1.26
N MET A 6 13.90 -2.61 -2.23
CA MET A 6 13.51 -3.99 -2.51
C MET A 6 14.55 -4.96 -1.93
N TRP A 7 14.05 -5.94 -1.19
CA TRP A 7 14.77 -7.11 -0.70
C TRP A 7 14.13 -8.36 -1.30
N GLU A 8 14.92 -9.26 -1.85
CA GLU A 8 14.42 -10.50 -2.46
C GLU A 8 15.29 -11.69 -2.06
N ALA A 9 14.65 -12.79 -1.67
CA ALA A 9 15.32 -14.03 -1.34
C ALA A 9 14.57 -15.22 -1.91
N ARG A 10 15.34 -16.26 -2.22
CA ARG A 10 14.82 -17.56 -2.61
C ARG A 10 15.10 -18.56 -1.51
N ALA A 11 14.06 -19.17 -0.97
CA ALA A 11 14.21 -20.23 0.02
C ALA A 11 14.77 -21.52 -0.59
N LEU A 12 15.28 -22.39 0.28
CA LEU A 12 15.48 -23.80 -0.06
C LEU A 12 14.14 -24.44 -0.52
N PRO A 13 14.19 -25.48 -1.37
CA PRO A 13 12.98 -26.10 -1.91
C PRO A 13 11.96 -26.48 -0.83
N GLY A 14 10.72 -26.02 -0.97
CA GLY A 14 9.63 -26.31 -0.03
C GLY A 14 9.63 -25.46 1.25
N ARG A 15 10.61 -24.57 1.43
CA ARG A 15 10.75 -23.70 2.62
C ARG A 15 10.21 -22.28 2.41
N GLY A 16 9.53 -22.02 1.28
CA GLY A 16 9.03 -20.68 0.96
C GLY A 16 8.05 -20.10 2.00
N ALA A 17 7.24 -20.95 2.65
CA ALA A 17 6.34 -20.51 3.71
C ALA A 17 7.08 -20.07 4.98
N GLU A 18 8.16 -20.77 5.32
CA GLU A 18 9.01 -20.44 6.47
C GLU A 18 9.78 -19.15 6.23
N LEU A 19 10.33 -18.96 5.02
CA LEU A 19 10.97 -17.71 4.63
C LEU A 19 9.97 -16.54 4.64
N LEU A 20 8.73 -16.76 4.20
CA LEU A 20 7.70 -15.72 4.29
C LEU A 20 7.39 -15.34 5.74
N ALA A 21 7.22 -16.32 6.62
CA ALA A 21 6.96 -16.08 8.03
C ALA A 21 8.13 -15.34 8.68
N TRP A 22 9.35 -15.80 8.40
CA TRP A 22 10.59 -15.15 8.84
C TRP A 22 10.66 -13.69 8.37
N ALA A 23 10.41 -13.43 7.08
CA ALA A 23 10.49 -12.08 6.51
C ALA A 23 9.47 -11.13 7.14
N ARG A 24 8.25 -11.62 7.42
CA ARG A 24 7.20 -10.83 8.11
C ARG A 24 7.55 -10.50 9.56
N ALA A 25 8.27 -11.38 10.23
CA ALA A 25 8.71 -11.19 11.60
C ALA A 25 9.88 -10.20 11.74
N GLN A 26 10.58 -9.87 10.64
CA GLN A 26 11.75 -8.99 10.71
C GLN A 26 11.35 -7.54 11.01
N PRO A 27 11.84 -6.97 12.14
CA PRO A 27 11.63 -5.57 12.47
C PRO A 27 12.42 -4.67 11.51
N LEU A 28 11.93 -3.45 11.31
CA LEU A 28 12.68 -2.38 10.64
C LEU A 28 12.87 -1.25 11.63
N ALA A 29 14.08 -0.67 11.65
CA ALA A 29 14.38 0.49 12.45
C ALA A 29 13.78 1.74 11.81
N GLY A 30 12.48 1.98 12.07
CA GLY A 30 11.71 3.07 11.49
C GLY A 30 10.40 2.58 10.87
N SER A 31 9.52 3.53 10.55
CA SER A 31 8.22 3.25 9.95
C SER A 31 8.24 3.67 8.48
N PRO A 32 8.36 2.72 7.53
CA PRO A 32 8.21 3.06 6.13
C PRO A 32 6.79 3.58 5.86
N ALA A 33 6.65 4.45 4.86
CA ALA A 33 5.34 4.93 4.41
C ALA A 33 4.46 3.77 3.91
N ARG A 34 5.09 2.75 3.31
CA ARG A 34 4.45 1.51 2.86
C ARG A 34 5.41 0.35 3.01
N ARG A 35 4.90 -0.81 3.41
CA ARG A 35 5.63 -2.08 3.38
C ARG A 35 4.76 -3.14 2.75
N GLU A 36 5.30 -3.84 1.76
CA GLU A 36 4.65 -4.98 1.14
C GLU A 36 5.52 -6.22 1.21
N THR A 37 4.85 -7.38 1.22
CA THR A 37 5.50 -8.68 1.20
C THR A 37 4.80 -9.57 0.19
N LEU A 38 5.51 -9.90 -0.87
CA LEU A 38 5.04 -10.63 -2.03
C LEU A 38 5.68 -12.01 -2.09
N ARG A 39 4.99 -12.93 -2.75
CA ARG A 39 5.50 -14.27 -3.07
C ARG A 39 5.59 -14.43 -4.58
N ALA A 40 6.53 -15.24 -5.03
CA ALA A 40 6.67 -15.64 -6.42
C ALA A 40 6.98 -17.14 -6.52
N PRO A 41 6.84 -17.76 -7.70
CA PRO A 41 7.23 -19.15 -7.92
C PRO A 41 8.67 -19.45 -7.47
N GLN A 42 8.97 -20.73 -7.27
CA GLN A 42 10.29 -21.22 -6.84
C GLN A 42 10.69 -20.77 -5.42
N ASP A 43 9.72 -20.73 -4.50
CA ASP A 43 9.93 -20.38 -3.08
C ASP A 43 10.54 -18.99 -2.87
N ARG A 44 10.17 -18.03 -3.71
CA ARG A 44 10.66 -16.64 -3.62
C ARG A 44 9.79 -15.77 -2.75
N VAL A 45 10.44 -14.92 -1.96
CA VAL A 45 9.82 -13.88 -1.15
C VAL A 45 10.48 -12.55 -1.49
N LEU A 46 9.66 -11.53 -1.71
CA LEU A 46 10.09 -10.16 -1.93
C LEU A 46 9.46 -9.29 -0.85
N VAL A 47 10.28 -8.44 -0.22
CA VAL A 47 9.83 -7.38 0.67
C VAL A 47 10.24 -6.06 0.03
N ILE A 48 9.29 -5.15 -0.13
CA ILE A 48 9.56 -3.82 -0.65
C ILE A 48 8.99 -2.78 0.31
N THR A 49 9.78 -1.74 0.58
CA THR A 49 9.44 -0.67 1.51
C THR A 49 9.63 0.68 0.86
N TRP A 50 8.72 1.63 1.10
CA TRP A 50 8.81 2.99 0.58
C TRP A 50 9.09 3.96 1.72
N TRP A 51 10.04 4.86 1.49
CA TRP A 51 10.52 5.84 2.46
C TRP A 51 10.45 7.23 1.84
N ASP A 52 9.90 8.19 2.57
CA ASP A 52 10.04 9.60 2.21
C ASP A 52 11.42 10.09 2.66
N ALA A 53 12.38 9.98 1.75
CA ALA A 53 13.79 10.21 1.99
C ALA A 53 14.53 10.46 0.66
N PRO A 54 15.69 11.16 0.66
CA PRO A 54 16.52 11.24 -0.52
C PRO A 54 17.10 9.86 -0.91
N TYR A 55 17.46 9.68 -2.18
CA TYR A 55 17.91 8.38 -2.74
C TYR A 55 19.15 7.80 -2.04
N ASP A 56 20.05 8.66 -1.58
CA ASP A 56 21.30 8.32 -0.90
C ASP A 56 21.17 8.21 0.62
N ALA A 57 19.95 8.32 1.17
CA ALA A 57 19.73 8.15 2.60
C ALA A 57 20.10 6.75 3.09
N GLU A 58 20.66 6.68 4.29
CA GLU A 58 20.83 5.43 5.02
C GLU A 58 19.47 4.95 5.55
N LEU A 59 18.89 3.98 4.85
CA LEU A 59 17.57 3.43 5.14
C LEU A 59 17.69 2.00 5.69
N PRO A 60 16.82 1.58 6.62
CA PRO A 60 16.89 0.26 7.23
C PRO A 60 16.52 -0.83 6.22
N GLU A 61 17.31 -1.90 6.19
CA GLU A 61 17.11 -3.05 5.33
C GLU A 61 16.79 -4.31 6.15
N LEU A 62 16.15 -5.30 5.52
CA LEU A 62 15.97 -6.60 6.16
C LEU A 62 17.33 -7.32 6.29
N PRO A 63 17.53 -8.05 7.40
CA PRO A 63 18.76 -8.83 7.59
C PRO A 63 18.89 -9.96 6.56
N GLU A 64 20.03 -10.63 6.56
CA GLU A 64 20.18 -11.89 5.83
C GLU A 64 19.63 -13.05 6.66
N PRO A 65 18.80 -13.92 6.07
CA PRO A 65 18.32 -15.13 6.74
C PRO A 65 19.44 -16.16 6.83
N ASP A 66 19.28 -17.12 7.75
CA ASP A 66 20.20 -18.25 7.87
C ASP A 66 20.39 -19.01 6.55
N GLU A 67 21.61 -19.48 6.30
CA GLU A 67 21.96 -20.28 5.11
C GLU A 67 21.13 -21.56 4.99
N GLY A 68 20.60 -22.08 6.11
CA GLY A 68 19.67 -23.22 6.15
C GLY A 68 18.22 -22.88 5.76
N LEU A 69 17.94 -21.63 5.40
CA LEU A 69 16.62 -21.16 4.96
C LEU A 69 16.63 -20.71 3.50
N VAL A 70 17.74 -20.14 3.02
CA VAL A 70 17.86 -19.62 1.65
C VAL A 70 18.78 -20.43 0.75
N ALA A 71 18.40 -20.52 -0.52
CA ALA A 71 19.19 -21.20 -1.56
C ALA A 71 20.24 -20.28 -2.21
N ARG A 72 20.13 -18.96 -2.01
CA ARG A 72 21.04 -17.95 -2.56
C ARG A 72 21.10 -16.73 -1.65
N ALA A 73 22.17 -15.95 -1.78
CA ALA A 73 22.28 -14.63 -1.17
C ALA A 73 21.10 -13.73 -1.58
N VAL A 74 20.72 -12.83 -0.67
CA VAL A 74 19.59 -11.93 -0.88
C VAL A 74 19.95 -10.84 -1.90
N HIS A 75 19.01 -10.45 -2.74
CA HIS A 75 19.16 -9.36 -3.66
C HIS A 75 18.58 -8.07 -3.07
N ARG A 76 19.28 -6.96 -3.26
CA ARG A 76 18.92 -5.64 -2.73
C ARG A 76 19.00 -4.59 -3.82
N TRP A 77 17.93 -3.83 -3.99
CA TRP A 77 17.84 -2.79 -5.01
C TRP A 77 17.13 -1.57 -4.46
N ARG A 78 17.58 -0.39 -4.89
CA ARG A 78 16.95 0.91 -4.60
C ARG A 78 16.30 1.45 -5.87
N PHE A 79 15.09 1.98 -5.73
CA PHE A 79 14.35 2.62 -6.80
C PHE A 79 13.84 3.98 -6.32
N GLU A 80 13.84 4.96 -7.20
CA GLU A 80 13.10 6.20 -7.00
C GLU A 80 11.68 6.01 -7.56
N SER A 81 10.66 6.44 -6.81
CA SER A 81 9.30 6.51 -7.34
C SER A 81 9.24 7.58 -8.44
N ALA A 82 8.82 7.18 -9.64
CA ALA A 82 8.52 8.13 -10.71
C ALA A 82 7.25 8.93 -10.37
N ASP A 83 7.18 10.18 -10.82
CA ASP A 83 6.06 11.10 -10.56
C ASP A 83 4.70 10.44 -10.90
N GLY A 84 3.76 10.47 -9.94
CA GLY A 84 2.38 9.98 -10.10
C GLY A 84 1.94 8.79 -9.23
N ASP A 85 2.85 8.17 -8.48
CA ASP A 85 2.57 7.07 -7.52
C ASP A 85 2.61 7.52 -6.05
N GLU A 86 2.63 8.85 -5.82
CA GLU A 86 2.40 9.43 -4.50
C GLU A 86 0.96 9.12 -4.10
N GLY A 87 0.83 8.13 -3.21
CA GLY A 87 -0.41 7.49 -2.82
C GLY A 87 -1.57 8.47 -2.72
N ARG A 88 -2.41 8.48 -3.76
CA ARG A 88 -3.70 9.16 -3.71
C ARG A 88 -4.42 8.57 -2.49
N PRO A 89 -4.76 9.36 -1.46
CA PRO A 89 -5.65 8.84 -0.43
C PRO A 89 -6.89 8.35 -1.15
N ALA A 90 -7.45 7.23 -0.71
CA ALA A 90 -8.73 6.75 -1.19
C ALA A 90 -9.81 7.77 -0.76
N GLU A 91 -9.89 8.91 -1.45
CA GLU A 91 -11.00 9.84 -1.32
C GLU A 91 -12.21 9.11 -1.88
N GLY A 92 -13.14 8.84 -0.95
CA GLY A 92 -14.40 8.21 -1.24
C GLY A 92 -15.16 8.97 -2.31
N ASP A 93 -15.82 8.18 -3.16
CA ASP A 93 -16.81 8.59 -4.13
C ASP A 93 -17.99 9.30 -3.45
N GLU A 94 -17.82 10.58 -3.07
CA GLU A 94 -18.93 11.47 -2.73
C GLU A 94 -19.39 12.19 -4.01
N SER A 95 -19.97 11.42 -4.93
CA SER A 95 -20.74 11.96 -6.05
C SER A 95 -21.95 11.09 -6.32
N ARG A 96 -22.89 11.10 -5.37
CA ARG A 96 -24.31 10.97 -5.68
C ARG A 96 -25.06 12.16 -5.11
N SER A 97 -24.95 13.28 -5.82
CA SER A 97 -26.00 14.30 -5.83
C SER A 97 -27.28 13.63 -6.33
N ALA A 98 -28.19 13.29 -5.41
CA ALA A 98 -29.57 13.01 -5.75
C ALA A 98 -30.30 14.35 -5.84
N GLU A 99 -30.27 14.95 -7.02
CA GLU A 99 -31.30 15.91 -7.42
C GLU A 99 -32.62 15.15 -7.58
N GLY A 100 -33.67 15.64 -6.91
CA GLY A 100 -35.05 15.31 -7.27
C GLY A 100 -35.97 14.97 -6.10
N ASP A 101 -36.48 15.99 -5.42
CA ASP A 101 -37.87 16.04 -4.93
C ASP A 101 -38.16 17.53 -4.68
N GLY A 102 -38.86 18.26 -5.54
CA GLY A 102 -40.28 18.03 -5.85
C GLY A 102 -41.17 19.09 -5.20
N ASP A 103 -40.71 20.34 -5.03
CA ASP A 103 -41.58 21.44 -4.59
C ASP A 103 -42.28 22.06 -5.81
N GLN A 104 -43.50 21.60 -6.09
CA GLN A 104 -44.47 22.37 -6.87
C GLN A 104 -45.73 22.56 -6.03
N SER A 105 -45.71 23.65 -5.28
CA SER A 105 -46.89 24.34 -4.76
C SER A 105 -47.93 24.59 -5.85
N ALA A 106 -49.08 23.90 -5.76
CA ALA A 106 -50.31 24.27 -6.46
C ALA A 106 -51.36 24.78 -5.46
N ARG A 107 -51.35 26.10 -5.28
CA ARG A 107 -52.47 27.03 -5.06
C ARG A 107 -53.83 26.40 -4.75
N GLY A 108 -54.19 26.37 -3.47
CA GLY A 108 -55.58 26.34 -3.01
C GLY A 108 -55.96 27.71 -2.45
N GLU A 109 -56.41 28.60 -3.33
CA GLU A 109 -56.96 29.90 -2.97
C GLU A 109 -58.43 29.68 -2.59
N ALA A 110 -58.74 29.84 -1.31
CA ALA A 110 -60.12 30.00 -0.82
C ALA A 110 -60.09 30.86 0.44
N ASP A 111 -59.84 32.16 0.25
CA ASP A 111 -60.21 33.16 1.25
C ASP A 111 -61.57 33.76 0.88
N ARG A 112 -62.53 33.42 1.74
CA ARG A 112 -63.59 34.24 2.33
C ARG A 112 -63.96 35.57 1.65
N SER A 113 -65.26 35.73 1.42
CA SER A 113 -66.14 36.89 1.72
C SER A 113 -67.45 36.66 0.94
N VAL A 114 -68.67 36.97 1.38
CA VAL A 114 -69.20 37.85 2.43
C VAL A 114 -70.72 37.56 2.56
N GLU A 115 -71.29 37.90 3.72
CA GLU A 115 -72.73 38.07 4.08
C GLU A 115 -73.71 36.89 4.05
#